data_AF-A0A5N7AMZ3-F1
#
_entry.id   AF-A0A5N7AMZ3-F1
#
_cell.length_a   1.000
_cell.length_b   1.000
_cell.length_c   1.000
_cell.angle_alpha   90.00
_cell.angle_beta   90.00
_cell.angle_gamma   90.00
#
_symmetry.space_group_name_H-M   'P 1'
#
loop_
_entity.id
_entity.type
_entity.pdbx_description
1 polymer ?
#
loop_
_entity_poly.entity_id
_entity_poly.type
_entity_poly.pdbx_seq_one_letter_code
_entity_poly.pdbx_strand_id
1 'polypeptide(L)'
;MLSDISLPPLPINHIKFLEYIKSQPTTPIEKLIETYEDYDSVLREIFAQMPSHELLSENLLNVVPLYDNHGWADVRVRARDIASESDSLKRSPAVVSTFREFEANFDNVVVAGSAVVIPLLPVPEEFRGSRQRLRGFYHEKFTPAYDVDLSLYGLTEDQAVDKIRQIERSIRDSICHETVTVRTKNAIMIASQHPIRYVQIVLRIYKSISEILTGFDVDCSCAAYDGQNVYLASYITKTNRINLSRRSPSYESRLSKYARRGFEIFYPQLDLSRINPVGTNDCA
;
A
#
# COMPACT_ATOMS: atom_id res chain seq x y z
N MET A 1 8.17 32.69 -7.93
CA MET A 1 9.38 31.99 -8.40
C MET A 1 9.43 30.66 -7.67
N LEU A 2 8.96 29.58 -8.30
CA LEU A 2 8.99 28.19 -7.79
C LEU A 2 9.93 27.36 -8.68
N SER A 3 11.07 27.93 -9.07
CA SER A 3 11.98 27.32 -10.05
C SER A 3 13.13 26.52 -9.43
N ASP A 4 13.33 26.58 -8.11
CA ASP A 4 14.47 25.95 -7.43
C ASP A 4 14.04 24.96 -6.33
N ILE A 5 12.94 24.23 -6.54
CA ILE A 5 12.62 23.10 -5.65
C ILE A 5 13.45 21.90 -6.10
N SER A 6 14.39 21.49 -5.25
CA SER A 6 15.21 20.30 -5.44
C SER A 6 14.81 19.23 -4.44
N LEU A 7 14.92 17.97 -4.86
CA LEU A 7 14.67 16.83 -4.00
C LEU A 7 15.84 16.66 -3.00
N PRO A 8 15.56 16.34 -1.73
CA PRO A 8 16.60 15.99 -0.77
C PRO A 8 17.51 14.86 -1.29
N PRO A 9 18.82 14.89 -0.96
CA PRO A 9 19.71 13.82 -1.38
C PRO A 9 19.37 12.51 -0.64
N LEU A 10 19.40 11.40 -1.37
CA LEU A 10 19.18 10.06 -0.80
C LEU A 10 20.50 9.32 -0.57
N PRO A 11 20.62 8.52 0.51
CA PRO A 11 21.77 7.66 0.73
C PRO A 11 21.97 6.61 -0.38
N ILE A 12 20.85 6.07 -0.90
CA ILE A 12 20.81 5.19 -2.06
C ILE A 12 19.47 5.38 -2.78
N ASN A 13 19.39 5.00 -4.06
CA ASN A 13 18.12 5.02 -4.80
C ASN A 13 17.09 4.02 -4.21
N HIS A 14 15.80 4.35 -4.26
CA HIS A 14 14.68 3.53 -3.80
C HIS A 14 14.74 2.07 -4.28
N ILE A 15 15.18 1.82 -5.51
CA ILE A 15 15.30 0.46 -6.07
C ILE A 15 16.21 -0.44 -5.21
N LYS A 16 17.25 0.15 -4.58
CA LYS A 16 18.20 -0.57 -3.71
C LYS A 16 17.94 -0.36 -2.22
N PHE A 17 16.78 0.20 -1.86
CA PHE A 17 16.45 0.51 -0.47
C PHE A 17 16.44 -0.74 0.43
N LEU A 18 15.90 -1.86 -0.07
CA LEU A 18 15.89 -3.11 0.68
C LEU A 18 17.32 -3.63 0.96
N GLU A 19 18.24 -3.48 0.00
CA GLU A 19 19.65 -3.83 0.16
C GLU A 19 20.33 -2.93 1.20
N TYR A 20 20.05 -1.62 1.15
CA TYR A 20 20.57 -0.64 2.10
C TYR A 20 20.14 -0.94 3.53
N ILE A 21 18.86 -1.27 3.75
CA ILE A 21 18.37 -1.69 5.06
C ILE A 21 19.11 -2.95 5.51
N LYS A 22 19.21 -3.97 4.65
CA LYS A 22 19.92 -5.22 4.98
C LYS A 22 21.38 -4.99 5.35
N SER A 23 22.08 -4.06 4.70
CA SER A 23 23.46 -3.70 5.03
C SER A 23 23.64 -3.02 6.38
N GLN A 24 22.55 -2.52 7.00
CA GLN A 24 22.57 -1.82 8.28
C GLN A 24 21.67 -2.51 9.32
N PRO A 25 22.05 -3.70 9.83
CA PRO A 25 21.21 -4.48 10.73
C PRO A 25 21.06 -3.88 12.13
N THR A 26 22.01 -3.06 12.57
CA THR A 26 22.05 -2.48 13.92
C THR A 26 21.53 -1.04 13.99
N THR A 27 21.37 -0.37 12.85
CA THR A 27 20.86 1.00 12.80
C THR A 27 19.35 0.98 13.01
N PRO A 28 18.80 1.80 13.94
CA PRO A 28 17.36 1.95 14.11
C PRO A 28 16.70 2.31 12.78
N ILE A 29 15.59 1.65 12.47
CA ILE A 29 14.92 1.78 11.18
C ILE A 29 14.43 3.20 10.94
N GLU A 30 14.03 3.92 12.00
CA GLU A 30 13.59 5.32 11.96
C GLU A 30 14.66 6.23 11.35
N LYS A 31 15.93 6.01 11.69
CA LYS A 31 17.06 6.77 11.14
C LYS A 31 17.35 6.44 9.68
N LEU A 32 17.05 5.21 9.26
CA LEU A 32 17.26 4.76 7.88
C LEU A 32 16.19 5.31 6.93
N ILE A 33 14.97 5.53 7.44
CA ILE A 33 13.83 5.97 6.64
C ILE A 33 13.64 7.49 6.61
N GLU A 34 14.14 8.23 7.61
CA GLU A 34 13.97 9.69 7.75
C GLU A 34 14.28 10.46 6.45
N THR A 35 15.44 10.20 5.84
CA THR A 35 15.81 10.85 4.55
C THR A 35 14.87 10.53 3.39
N TYR A 36 14.24 9.36 3.39
CA TYR A 36 13.25 8.97 2.37
C TYR A 36 11.89 9.61 2.66
N GLU A 37 11.50 9.74 3.93
CA GLU A 37 10.29 10.46 4.32
C GLU A 37 10.35 11.96 3.96
N ASP A 38 11.52 12.59 4.15
CA ASP A 38 11.76 13.98 3.73
C ASP A 38 11.68 14.11 2.21
N TYR A 39 12.30 13.17 1.49
CA TYR A 39 12.21 13.10 0.03
C TYR A 39 10.77 12.99 -0.45
N ASP A 40 9.99 12.05 0.10
CA ASP A 40 8.59 11.83 -0.24
C ASP A 40 7.71 13.05 0.09
N SER A 41 8.02 13.76 1.18
CA SER A 41 7.30 14.97 1.57
C SER A 41 7.48 16.09 0.54
N VAL A 42 8.72 16.35 0.11
CA VAL A 42 8.99 17.34 -0.95
C VAL A 42 8.39 16.88 -2.27
N LEU A 43 8.53 15.60 -2.62
CA LEU A 43 7.98 15.05 -3.86
C LEU A 43 6.45 15.21 -3.93
N ARG A 44 5.75 15.01 -2.81
CA ARG A 44 4.31 15.24 -2.71
C ARG A 44 3.94 16.69 -2.99
N GLU A 45 4.71 17.65 -2.50
CA GLU A 45 4.52 19.07 -2.81
C GLU A 45 4.72 19.36 -4.29
N ILE A 46 5.74 18.76 -4.92
CA ILE A 46 5.99 18.89 -6.36
C ILE A 46 4.81 18.33 -7.16
N PHE A 47 4.31 17.12 -6.83
CA PHE A 47 3.11 16.57 -7.48
C PHE A 47 1.87 17.46 -7.32
N ALA A 48 1.70 18.09 -6.16
CA ALA A 48 0.54 18.93 -5.87
C ALA A 48 0.60 20.33 -6.51
N GLN A 49 1.77 20.96 -6.49
CA GLN A 49 1.93 22.38 -6.86
C GLN A 49 2.53 22.56 -8.26
N MET A 50 3.33 21.60 -8.74
CA MET A 50 4.07 21.67 -9.99
C MET A 50 3.92 20.36 -10.78
N PRO A 51 2.70 19.96 -11.14
CA PRO A 51 2.46 18.65 -11.77
C PRO A 51 3.24 18.49 -13.08
N SER A 52 3.58 19.57 -13.79
CA SER A 52 4.33 19.53 -15.05
C SER A 52 5.86 19.61 -14.89
N HIS A 53 6.38 19.49 -13.67
CA HIS A 53 7.83 19.55 -13.41
C HIS A 53 8.58 18.31 -13.97
N GLU A 54 9.76 18.52 -14.54
CA GLU A 54 10.56 17.48 -15.23
C GLU A 54 10.94 16.29 -14.33
N LEU A 55 11.20 16.54 -13.05
CA LEU A 55 11.44 15.52 -12.01
C LEU A 55 10.33 14.46 -11.91
N LEU A 56 9.11 14.76 -12.36
CA LEU A 56 7.96 13.83 -12.29
C LEU A 56 7.82 12.93 -13.53
N SER A 57 8.80 12.95 -14.44
CA SER A 57 8.77 12.16 -15.69
C SER A 57 8.98 10.66 -15.47
N GLU A 58 9.60 10.26 -14.36
CA GLU A 58 9.87 8.86 -14.04
C GLU A 58 8.65 8.16 -13.41
N ASN A 59 8.29 6.98 -13.91
CA ASN A 59 7.12 6.24 -13.43
C ASN A 59 7.29 5.68 -12.00
N LEU A 60 8.52 5.30 -11.64
CA LEU A 60 8.86 4.60 -10.38
C LEU A 60 9.80 5.43 -9.48
N LEU A 61 9.75 6.76 -9.60
CA LEU A 61 10.66 7.72 -8.94
C LEU A 61 10.93 7.46 -7.44
N ASN A 62 9.90 7.13 -6.66
CA ASN A 62 10.00 6.96 -5.20
C ASN A 62 9.38 5.65 -4.70
N VAL A 63 9.42 4.61 -5.54
CA VAL A 63 8.78 3.34 -5.20
C VAL A 63 9.80 2.20 -5.19
N VAL A 64 9.60 1.27 -4.26
CA VAL A 64 10.51 0.16 -4.02
C VAL A 64 9.88 -1.12 -4.58
N PRO A 65 10.48 -1.78 -5.58
CA PRO A 65 10.01 -3.09 -6.04
C PRO A 65 10.22 -4.12 -4.92
N LEU A 66 9.18 -4.89 -4.62
CA LEU A 66 9.17 -5.83 -3.51
C LEU A 66 9.89 -7.13 -3.86
N TYR A 67 9.62 -7.67 -5.06
CA TYR A 67 10.20 -8.91 -5.54
C TYR A 67 11.40 -8.59 -6.44
N ASP A 68 12.47 -9.37 -6.27
CA ASP A 68 13.62 -9.31 -7.16
C ASP A 68 13.32 -9.92 -8.55
N ASN A 69 14.30 -9.91 -9.44
CA ASN A 69 14.18 -10.47 -10.79
C ASN A 69 13.92 -12.00 -10.80
N HIS A 70 14.03 -12.68 -9.65
CA HIS A 70 13.72 -14.09 -9.48
C HIS A 70 12.33 -14.31 -8.83
N GLY A 71 11.58 -13.24 -8.57
CA GLY A 71 10.25 -13.29 -7.97
C GLY A 71 10.27 -13.54 -6.46
N TRP A 72 11.40 -13.29 -5.80
CA TRP A 72 11.61 -13.53 -4.36
C TRP A 72 11.72 -12.24 -3.56
N ALA A 73 11.19 -12.26 -2.34
CA ALA A 73 11.29 -11.14 -1.39
C ALA A 73 11.69 -11.64 0.00
N ASP A 74 12.70 -11.01 0.60
CA ASP A 74 13.08 -11.20 2.02
C ASP A 74 13.04 -9.86 2.73
N VAL A 75 11.82 -9.49 3.10
CA VAL A 75 11.51 -8.32 3.92
C VAL A 75 11.02 -8.83 5.28
N ARG A 76 11.75 -8.46 6.34
CA ARG A 76 11.45 -8.85 7.72
C ARG A 76 11.05 -7.63 8.51
N VAL A 77 10.11 -7.82 9.42
CA VAL A 77 9.72 -6.78 10.37
C VAL A 77 10.93 -6.41 11.22
N ARG A 78 11.24 -5.11 11.35
CA ARG A 78 12.24 -4.59 12.28
C ARG A 78 11.53 -3.92 13.46
N ALA A 79 11.91 -4.34 14.67
CA ALA A 79 11.44 -3.72 15.90
C ALA A 79 11.92 -2.28 16.01
N ARG A 80 11.06 -1.39 16.52
CA ARG A 80 11.39 0.03 16.78
C ARG A 80 12.25 0.16 18.02
N ASP A 81 11.96 -0.66 19.02
CA ASP A 81 12.76 -0.83 20.22
C ASP A 81 13.03 -2.32 20.46
N ILE A 82 14.27 -2.71 20.23
CA ILE A 82 14.75 -4.09 20.36
C ILE A 82 14.58 -4.59 21.81
N ALA A 83 14.57 -3.69 22.80
CA ALA A 83 14.49 -4.04 24.22
C ALA A 83 13.05 -4.25 24.72
N SER A 84 12.04 -3.61 24.13
CA SER A 84 10.65 -3.67 24.61
C SER A 84 9.71 -4.60 23.81
N GLU A 85 10.10 -5.02 22.60
CA GLU A 85 9.28 -5.92 21.78
C GLU A 85 9.60 -7.42 22.00
N SER A 86 8.60 -8.31 21.87
CA SER A 86 8.76 -9.76 22.05
C SER A 86 9.53 -10.41 20.88
N ASP A 87 10.35 -11.43 21.16
CA ASP A 87 11.23 -12.07 20.16
C ASP A 87 10.47 -12.73 18.99
N SER A 88 9.21 -13.12 19.19
CA SER A 88 8.36 -13.69 18.13
C SER A 88 7.99 -12.69 17.03
N LEU A 89 7.86 -11.39 17.36
CA LEU A 89 7.55 -10.35 16.36
C LEU A 89 8.78 -9.92 15.56
N LYS A 90 9.97 -9.95 16.17
CA LYS A 90 11.24 -9.41 15.64
C LYS A 90 11.75 -10.07 14.35
N ARG A 91 11.20 -11.24 13.94
CA ARG A 91 11.74 -12.03 12.82
C ARG A 91 10.68 -12.62 11.88
N SER A 92 9.42 -12.19 11.99
CA SER A 92 8.35 -12.66 11.11
C SER A 92 8.46 -12.05 9.69
N PRO A 93 8.04 -12.78 8.64
CA PRO A 93 7.91 -12.21 7.30
C PRO A 93 6.97 -11.00 7.32
N ALA A 94 7.39 -9.91 6.68
CA ALA A 94 6.56 -8.72 6.54
C ALA A 94 5.47 -8.91 5.47
N VAL A 95 5.81 -9.66 4.41
CA VAL A 95 5.01 -9.90 3.21
C VAL A 95 5.07 -11.39 2.80
N VAL A 96 4.22 -11.81 1.87
CA VAL A 96 4.34 -13.13 1.20
C VAL A 96 5.62 -13.20 0.36
N SER A 97 6.27 -14.37 0.36
CA SER A 97 7.66 -14.51 -0.09
C SER A 97 7.85 -14.72 -1.60
N THR A 98 6.81 -15.10 -2.34
CA THR A 98 6.93 -15.40 -3.78
C THR A 98 5.90 -14.66 -4.62
N PHE A 99 6.31 -14.18 -5.79
CA PHE A 99 5.44 -13.51 -6.74
C PHE A 99 4.29 -14.41 -7.25
N ARG A 100 4.54 -15.71 -7.41
CA ARG A 100 3.55 -16.69 -7.90
C ARG A 100 2.30 -16.77 -7.03
N GLU A 101 2.41 -16.41 -5.75
CA GLU A 101 1.27 -16.36 -4.84
C GLU A 101 0.35 -15.15 -5.09
N PHE A 102 0.67 -14.27 -6.06
CA PHE A 102 0.05 -12.96 -6.23
C PHE A 102 -0.43 -12.58 -7.66
N GLU A 103 -0.14 -13.36 -8.70
CA GLU A 103 -0.10 -12.92 -10.12
C GLU A 103 -1.45 -12.65 -10.87
N ALA A 104 -1.49 -11.59 -11.74
CA ALA A 104 -2.40 -11.30 -12.87
C ALA A 104 -1.84 -10.17 -13.82
N ASN A 105 -2.43 -9.86 -15.00
CA ASN A 105 -1.89 -8.91 -16.03
C ASN A 105 -2.55 -7.50 -16.01
N PHE A 106 -1.77 -6.39 -16.00
CA PHE A 106 -2.30 -5.01 -15.77
C PHE A 106 -1.60 -3.85 -16.55
N ASP A 107 -1.39 -3.92 -17.86
CA ASP A 107 -0.82 -2.79 -18.63
C ASP A 107 -1.58 -1.45 -18.47
N ASN A 108 -0.89 -0.40 -17.96
CA ASN A 108 -1.41 0.94 -17.62
C ASN A 108 -2.53 0.98 -16.57
N VAL A 109 -2.66 -0.11 -15.81
CA VAL A 109 -3.61 -0.26 -14.72
C VAL A 109 -2.82 -0.68 -13.50
N VAL A 110 -3.19 -0.20 -12.33
CA VAL A 110 -2.56 -0.66 -11.11
C VAL A 110 -3.61 -0.93 -10.05
N VAL A 111 -3.52 -2.09 -9.40
CA VAL A 111 -4.26 -2.34 -8.16
C VAL A 111 -3.52 -1.59 -7.07
N ALA A 112 -4.22 -0.86 -6.21
CA ALA A 112 -3.57 -0.08 -5.15
C ALA A 112 -4.26 -0.24 -3.79
N GLY A 113 -3.56 0.14 -2.72
CA GLY A 113 -4.13 0.19 -1.38
C GLY A 113 -4.49 -1.18 -0.83
N SER A 114 -5.59 -1.25 -0.09
CA SER A 114 -6.01 -2.46 0.64
C SER A 114 -6.04 -3.73 -0.22
N ALA A 115 -6.36 -3.61 -1.52
CA ALA A 115 -6.43 -4.74 -2.43
C ALA A 115 -5.07 -5.40 -2.72
N VAL A 116 -3.97 -4.64 -2.61
CA VAL A 116 -2.60 -5.17 -2.65
C VAL A 116 -2.15 -5.61 -1.26
N VAL A 117 -2.48 -4.82 -0.23
CA VAL A 117 -1.96 -5.01 1.12
C VAL A 117 -2.49 -6.25 1.81
N ILE A 118 -3.80 -6.52 1.67
CA ILE A 118 -4.44 -7.65 2.35
C ILE A 118 -3.82 -9.00 1.92
N PRO A 119 -3.61 -9.27 0.61
CA PRO A 119 -2.88 -10.46 0.16
C PRO A 119 -1.42 -10.52 0.62
N LEU A 120 -0.74 -9.38 0.80
CA LEU A 120 0.65 -9.36 1.28
C LEU A 120 0.78 -9.76 2.75
N LEU A 121 -0.25 -9.56 3.57
CA LEU A 121 -0.19 -9.87 4.99
C LEU A 121 -0.06 -11.39 5.22
N PRO A 122 0.82 -11.83 6.16
CA PRO A 122 0.95 -13.24 6.49
C PRO A 122 -0.39 -13.86 6.94
N VAL A 123 -0.80 -14.92 6.25
CA VAL A 123 -1.99 -15.70 6.63
C VAL A 123 -1.63 -16.62 7.81
N PRO A 124 -2.50 -16.80 8.83
CA PRO A 124 -2.28 -17.80 9.88
C PRO A 124 -2.16 -19.22 9.32
N GLU A 125 -1.30 -20.05 9.91
CA GLU A 125 -0.95 -21.38 9.39
C GLU A 125 -2.19 -22.28 9.17
N GLU A 126 -3.19 -22.18 10.04
CA GLU A 126 -4.45 -22.94 9.96
C GLU A 126 -5.25 -22.69 8.67
N PHE A 127 -5.09 -21.50 8.05
CA PHE A 127 -5.77 -21.15 6.80
C PHE A 127 -4.90 -21.33 5.54
N ARG A 128 -3.62 -21.66 5.70
CA ARG A 128 -2.70 -21.87 4.57
C ARG A 128 -2.96 -23.19 3.84
N GLY A 129 -2.56 -23.27 2.57
CA GLY A 129 -2.47 -24.54 1.84
C GLY A 129 -3.73 -25.01 1.09
N SER A 130 -4.81 -24.23 1.05
CA SER A 130 -5.91 -24.48 0.11
C SER A 130 -6.67 -23.20 -0.24
N ARG A 131 -7.14 -23.07 -1.49
CA ARG A 131 -7.95 -21.93 -1.94
C ARG A 131 -9.23 -21.76 -1.13
N GLN A 132 -9.85 -22.85 -0.69
CA GLN A 132 -11.06 -22.81 0.12
C GLN A 132 -10.81 -22.19 1.51
N ARG A 133 -9.76 -22.62 2.21
CA ARG A 133 -9.41 -22.06 3.53
C ARG A 133 -8.98 -20.60 3.45
N LEU A 134 -8.22 -20.23 2.41
CA LEU A 134 -7.86 -18.85 2.12
C LEU A 134 -9.12 -17.99 1.86
N ARG A 135 -10.06 -18.50 1.07
CA ARG A 135 -11.33 -17.82 0.82
C ARG A 135 -12.12 -17.61 2.11
N GLY A 136 -12.23 -18.63 2.97
CA GLY A 136 -12.89 -18.48 4.27
C GLY A 136 -12.20 -17.43 5.15
N PHE A 137 -10.87 -17.44 5.22
CA PHE A 137 -10.12 -16.42 5.96
C PHE A 137 -10.39 -15.00 5.44
N TYR A 138 -10.21 -14.75 4.14
CA TYR A 138 -10.34 -13.40 3.60
C TYR A 138 -11.78 -12.91 3.50
N HIS A 139 -12.74 -13.77 3.13
CA HIS A 139 -14.14 -13.39 2.92
C HIS A 139 -14.99 -13.42 4.18
N GLU A 140 -14.66 -14.26 5.15
CA GLU A 140 -15.53 -14.46 6.33
C GLU A 140 -14.90 -13.90 7.60
N LYS A 141 -13.57 -13.96 7.76
CA LYS A 141 -12.90 -13.60 9.03
C LYS A 141 -12.17 -12.26 8.98
N PHE A 142 -11.31 -12.05 7.99
CA PHE A 142 -10.33 -10.96 8.01
C PHE A 142 -10.90 -9.65 7.48
N THR A 143 -11.40 -9.66 6.24
CA THR A 143 -11.96 -8.45 5.61
C THR A 143 -13.23 -8.78 4.83
N PRO A 144 -14.38 -8.92 5.52
CA PRO A 144 -15.65 -9.30 4.88
C PRO A 144 -16.13 -8.29 3.84
N ALA A 145 -15.82 -7.01 4.02
CA ALA A 145 -16.15 -5.94 3.08
C ALA A 145 -14.90 -5.13 2.71
N TYR A 146 -14.31 -5.43 1.57
CA TYR A 146 -13.35 -4.54 0.91
C TYR A 146 -13.47 -4.67 -0.61
N ASP A 147 -13.25 -3.55 -1.29
CA ASP A 147 -13.30 -3.43 -2.74
C ASP A 147 -11.89 -3.51 -3.34
N VAL A 148 -11.80 -3.85 -4.63
CA VAL A 148 -10.57 -3.85 -5.41
C VAL A 148 -10.47 -2.54 -6.16
N ASP A 149 -9.61 -1.63 -5.69
CA ASP A 149 -9.38 -0.33 -6.34
C ASP A 149 -8.37 -0.47 -7.48
N LEU A 150 -8.78 -0.08 -8.69
CA LEU A 150 -7.98 0.06 -9.89
C LEU A 150 -7.75 1.54 -10.19
N SER A 151 -6.49 1.91 -10.38
CA SER A 151 -6.08 3.26 -10.79
C SER A 151 -5.44 3.22 -12.17
N LEU A 152 -5.76 4.20 -13.01
CA LEU A 152 -5.19 4.35 -14.35
C LEU A 152 -4.06 5.37 -14.33
N TYR A 153 -2.99 5.10 -15.08
CA TYR A 153 -1.86 6.02 -15.17
C TYR A 153 -1.24 6.09 -16.56
N GLY A 154 -0.65 7.24 -16.88
CA GLY A 154 0.08 7.47 -18.13
C GLY A 154 -0.79 7.44 -19.39
N LEU A 155 -2.10 7.66 -19.26
CA LEU A 155 -3.07 7.65 -20.35
C LEU A 155 -3.61 9.06 -20.62
N THR A 156 -4.03 9.31 -21.85
CA THR A 156 -4.93 10.44 -22.15
C THR A 156 -6.36 10.11 -21.72
N GLU A 157 -7.24 11.11 -21.71
CA GLU A 157 -8.65 10.91 -21.36
C GLU A 157 -9.34 9.89 -22.28
N ASP A 158 -9.16 10.02 -23.60
CA ASP A 158 -9.74 9.09 -24.58
C ASP A 158 -9.21 7.66 -24.38
N GLN A 159 -7.90 7.52 -24.18
CA GLN A 159 -7.27 6.23 -23.90
C GLN A 159 -7.78 5.63 -22.58
N ALA A 160 -7.99 6.45 -21.56
CA ALA A 160 -8.54 6.00 -20.28
C ALA A 160 -9.98 5.51 -20.42
N VAL A 161 -10.81 6.19 -21.22
CA VAL A 161 -12.18 5.73 -21.52
C VAL A 161 -12.16 4.37 -22.21
N ASP A 162 -11.30 4.18 -23.22
CA ASP A 162 -11.17 2.90 -23.90
C ASP A 162 -10.61 1.80 -23.00
N LYS A 163 -9.66 2.14 -22.12
CA LYS A 163 -9.14 1.23 -21.10
C LYS A 163 -10.21 0.82 -20.11
N ILE A 164 -11.07 1.74 -19.65
CA ILE A 164 -12.21 1.42 -18.76
C ILE A 164 -13.16 0.44 -19.45
N ARG A 165 -13.50 0.66 -20.72
CA ARG A 165 -14.35 -0.27 -21.50
C ARG A 165 -13.69 -1.64 -21.69
N GLN A 166 -12.37 -1.67 -21.83
CA GLN A 166 -11.61 -2.92 -21.89
C GLN A 166 -11.68 -3.66 -20.56
N ILE A 167 -11.38 -3.00 -19.44
CA ILE A 167 -11.42 -3.57 -18.08
C ILE A 167 -12.81 -4.12 -17.77
N GLU A 168 -13.86 -3.34 -18.06
CA GLU A 168 -15.24 -3.73 -17.78
C GLU A 168 -15.65 -4.98 -18.55
N ARG A 169 -15.32 -5.06 -19.85
CA ARG A 169 -15.54 -6.27 -20.65
C ARG A 169 -14.76 -7.47 -20.11
N SER A 170 -13.46 -7.30 -19.83
CA SER A 170 -12.63 -8.38 -19.30
C SER A 170 -13.17 -8.93 -17.97
N ILE A 171 -13.64 -8.06 -17.07
CA ILE A 171 -14.22 -8.48 -15.78
C ILE A 171 -15.54 -9.21 -16.01
N ARG A 172 -16.42 -8.67 -16.85
CA ARG A 172 -17.71 -9.28 -17.19
C ARG A 172 -17.52 -10.67 -17.80
N ASP A 173 -16.61 -10.81 -18.76
CA ASP A 173 -16.35 -12.07 -19.45
C ASP A 173 -15.68 -13.11 -18.54
N SER A 174 -15.01 -12.67 -17.47
CA SER A 174 -14.35 -13.55 -16.49
C SER A 174 -15.30 -14.03 -15.38
N ILE A 175 -16.45 -13.37 -15.19
CA ILE A 175 -17.39 -13.68 -14.12
C ILE A 175 -18.58 -14.46 -14.67
N CYS A 176 -18.83 -15.65 -14.15
CA CYS A 176 -19.94 -16.53 -14.57
C CYS A 176 -21.34 -16.03 -14.13
N HIS A 177 -21.44 -14.82 -13.58
CA HIS A 177 -22.65 -14.25 -13.01
C HIS A 177 -22.88 -12.85 -13.57
N GLU A 178 -24.11 -12.36 -13.45
CA GLU A 178 -24.43 -11.01 -13.89
C GLU A 178 -23.58 -9.97 -13.13
N THR A 179 -23.15 -8.95 -13.86
CA THR A 179 -22.39 -7.82 -13.32
C THR A 179 -23.19 -6.54 -13.50
N VAL A 180 -23.20 -5.68 -12.49
CA VAL A 180 -23.79 -4.34 -12.54
C VAL A 180 -22.70 -3.30 -12.47
N THR A 181 -22.69 -2.37 -13.44
CA THR A 181 -21.71 -1.28 -13.51
C THR A 181 -22.37 0.04 -13.12
N VAL A 182 -21.86 0.69 -12.07
CA VAL A 182 -22.37 1.94 -11.51
C VAL A 182 -21.30 3.02 -11.61
N ARG A 183 -21.63 4.15 -12.24
CA ARG A 183 -20.74 5.33 -12.28
C ARG A 183 -21.14 6.33 -11.20
N THR A 184 -20.16 6.74 -10.41
CA THR A 184 -20.26 7.87 -9.47
C THR A 184 -19.43 9.06 -9.98
N LYS A 185 -19.37 10.15 -9.20
CA LYS A 185 -18.55 11.31 -9.53
C LYS A 185 -17.07 10.98 -9.70
N ASN A 186 -16.54 10.08 -8.87
CA ASN A 186 -15.09 9.86 -8.76
C ASN A 186 -14.64 8.44 -9.13
N ALA A 187 -15.58 7.51 -9.34
CA ALA A 187 -15.27 6.11 -9.61
C ALA A 187 -16.35 5.41 -10.43
N ILE A 188 -15.96 4.35 -11.12
CA ILE A 188 -16.86 3.35 -11.71
C ILE A 188 -16.72 2.06 -10.92
N MET A 189 -17.83 1.53 -10.43
CA MET A 189 -17.88 0.30 -9.64
C MET A 189 -18.52 -0.80 -10.47
N ILE A 190 -17.86 -1.95 -10.55
CA ILE A 190 -18.35 -3.17 -11.18
C ILE A 190 -18.63 -4.15 -10.05
N ALA A 191 -19.91 -4.44 -9.83
CA ALA A 191 -20.39 -5.31 -8.78
C ALA A 191 -20.94 -6.62 -9.36
N SER A 192 -20.81 -7.72 -8.61
CA SER A 192 -21.44 -9.00 -8.93
C SER A 192 -21.91 -9.67 -7.64
N GLN A 193 -22.48 -10.87 -7.74
CA GLN A 193 -23.00 -11.60 -6.59
C GLN A 193 -21.88 -12.00 -5.60
N HIS A 194 -22.20 -11.96 -4.30
CA HIS A 194 -21.33 -12.51 -3.26
C HIS A 194 -20.99 -13.98 -3.60
N PRO A 195 -19.72 -14.40 -3.53
CA PRO A 195 -18.56 -13.83 -2.83
C PRO A 195 -17.70 -12.86 -3.65
N ILE A 196 -18.07 -12.55 -4.90
CA ILE A 196 -17.19 -11.81 -5.81
C ILE A 196 -17.00 -10.40 -5.28
N ARG A 197 -15.74 -9.97 -5.17
CA ARG A 197 -15.39 -8.62 -4.70
C ARG A 197 -15.78 -7.59 -5.75
N TYR A 198 -16.24 -6.44 -5.28
CA TYR A 198 -16.49 -5.32 -6.18
C TYR A 198 -15.17 -4.76 -6.68
N VAL A 199 -15.14 -4.40 -7.96
CA VAL A 199 -13.99 -3.74 -8.57
C VAL A 199 -14.34 -2.28 -8.79
N GLN A 200 -13.52 -1.38 -8.25
CA GLN A 200 -13.72 0.05 -8.35
C GLN A 200 -12.60 0.66 -9.19
N ILE A 201 -12.94 1.27 -10.33
CA ILE A 201 -12.02 2.03 -11.16
C ILE A 201 -12.08 3.49 -10.75
N VAL A 202 -10.99 4.02 -10.22
CA VAL A 202 -10.84 5.43 -9.86
C VAL A 202 -10.74 6.27 -11.13
N LEU A 203 -11.58 7.31 -11.26
CA LEU A 203 -11.66 8.13 -12.47
C LEU A 203 -10.53 9.17 -12.59
N ARG A 204 -9.75 9.38 -11.53
CA ARG A 204 -8.55 10.21 -11.61
C ARG A 204 -7.50 9.48 -12.44
N ILE A 205 -7.03 10.14 -13.49
CA ILE A 205 -5.90 9.67 -14.30
C ILE A 205 -4.62 10.22 -13.66
N TYR A 206 -3.70 9.32 -13.33
CA TYR A 206 -2.42 9.66 -12.74
C TYR A 206 -1.33 9.71 -13.82
N LYS A 207 -0.23 10.40 -13.55
CA LYS A 207 0.95 10.41 -14.43
C LYS A 207 1.77 9.14 -14.28
N SER A 208 1.89 8.64 -13.05
CA SER A 208 2.74 7.53 -12.71
C SER A 208 2.25 6.74 -11.49
N ILE A 209 2.81 5.55 -11.29
CA ILE A 209 2.61 4.75 -10.06
C ILE A 209 3.10 5.53 -8.84
N SER A 210 4.21 6.26 -8.97
CA SER A 210 4.71 7.18 -7.94
C SER A 210 3.68 8.22 -7.52
N GLU A 211 2.94 8.84 -8.46
CA GLU A 211 1.89 9.81 -8.11
C GLU A 211 0.76 9.14 -7.30
N ILE A 212 0.36 7.92 -7.69
CA ILE A 212 -0.68 7.15 -7.00
C ILE A 212 -0.26 6.89 -5.56
N LEU A 213 0.93 6.33 -5.36
CA LEU A 213 1.42 5.94 -4.03
C LEU A 213 1.69 7.16 -3.14
N THR A 214 2.28 8.21 -3.70
CA THR A 214 2.55 9.47 -2.99
C THR A 214 1.25 10.16 -2.57
N GLY A 215 0.16 9.93 -3.29
CA GLY A 215 -1.17 10.49 -2.99
C GLY A 215 -1.86 9.87 -1.77
N PHE A 216 -1.48 8.67 -1.32
CA PHE A 216 -2.11 8.04 -0.15
C PHE A 216 -1.86 8.84 1.12
N ASP A 217 -2.77 8.72 2.08
CA ASP A 217 -2.69 9.40 3.37
C ASP A 217 -2.03 8.53 4.44
N VAL A 218 -2.23 7.21 4.38
CA VAL A 218 -1.72 6.24 5.36
C VAL A 218 -0.62 5.37 4.74
N ASP A 219 0.50 5.21 5.45
CA ASP A 219 1.70 4.48 5.02
C ASP A 219 1.43 3.06 4.53
N CYS A 220 0.76 2.26 5.36
CA CYS A 220 0.41 0.88 5.02
C CYS A 220 -0.65 0.74 3.91
N SER A 221 -1.04 1.83 3.26
CA SER A 221 -1.83 1.78 2.04
C SER A 221 -1.01 2.09 0.78
N CYS A 222 0.24 2.54 0.95
CA CYS A 222 1.16 2.84 -0.15
C CYS A 222 1.75 1.56 -0.77
N ALA A 223 0.88 0.68 -1.26
CA ALA A 223 1.24 -0.48 -2.04
C ALA A 223 0.48 -0.49 -3.37
N ALA A 224 1.17 -0.88 -4.43
CA ALA A 224 0.65 -0.96 -5.79
C ALA A 224 1.09 -2.27 -6.45
N TYR A 225 0.27 -2.78 -7.36
CA TYR A 225 0.57 -3.93 -8.19
C TYR A 225 0.22 -3.65 -9.65
N ASP A 226 1.21 -3.73 -10.53
CA ASP A 226 1.10 -3.45 -11.97
C ASP A 226 1.00 -4.72 -12.84
N GLY A 227 0.80 -5.87 -12.23
CA GLY A 227 0.78 -7.16 -12.92
C GLY A 227 2.12 -7.86 -13.02
N GLN A 228 3.23 -7.16 -12.82
CA GLN A 228 4.58 -7.72 -12.88
C GLN A 228 5.29 -7.70 -11.52
N ASN A 229 5.08 -6.65 -10.73
CA ASN A 229 5.71 -6.53 -9.42
C ASN A 229 4.85 -5.73 -8.44
N VAL A 230 5.09 -5.96 -7.15
CA VAL A 230 4.50 -5.16 -6.08
C VAL A 230 5.46 -4.01 -5.78
N TYR A 231 4.94 -2.79 -5.75
CA TYR A 231 5.69 -1.61 -5.35
C TYR A 231 5.20 -1.11 -4.00
N LEU A 232 6.14 -0.77 -3.14
CA LEU A 232 5.88 -0.28 -1.79
C LEU A 232 6.54 1.10 -1.61
N ALA A 233 5.89 1.99 -0.87
CA ALA A 233 6.52 3.21 -0.37
C ALA A 233 6.93 3.09 1.12
N SER A 234 6.20 2.34 1.96
CA SER A 234 6.49 2.28 3.40
C SER A 234 5.97 1.03 4.12
N TYR A 235 6.82 0.00 4.34
CA TYR A 235 6.38 -1.27 4.99
C TYR A 235 7.34 -1.90 6.00
N ILE A 236 8.58 -1.41 6.16
CA ILE A 236 9.57 -2.14 6.98
C ILE A 236 9.16 -2.22 8.47
N THR A 237 8.34 -1.29 8.96
CA THR A 237 7.97 -1.19 10.38
C THR A 237 6.58 -1.75 10.74
N LYS A 238 5.78 -2.23 9.77
CA LYS A 238 4.34 -2.58 9.98
C LYS A 238 3.55 -1.53 10.78
N THR A 239 3.93 -0.27 10.65
CA THR A 239 3.43 0.82 11.49
C THR A 239 3.02 1.97 10.60
N ASN A 240 1.88 2.59 10.90
CA ASN A 240 1.45 3.85 10.33
C ASN A 240 1.94 4.98 11.19
N ARG A 241 2.89 5.77 10.69
CA ARG A 241 3.35 6.95 11.40
C ARG A 241 2.31 8.06 11.25
N ILE A 242 1.94 8.72 12.34
CA ILE A 242 1.05 9.86 12.27
C ILE A 242 1.78 10.99 11.55
N ASN A 243 1.35 11.25 10.31
CA ASN A 243 1.79 12.38 9.53
C ASN A 243 0.61 13.30 9.21
N LEU A 244 0.51 14.43 9.93
CA LEU A 244 -0.59 15.37 9.78
C LEU A 244 -0.53 16.15 8.46
N SER A 245 0.61 16.24 7.78
CA SER A 245 0.70 16.89 6.46
C SER A 245 -0.03 16.08 5.37
N ARG A 246 -0.24 14.78 5.61
CA ARG A 246 -0.94 13.86 4.70
C ARG A 246 -2.40 13.64 5.06
N ARG A 247 -2.89 14.27 6.13
CA ARG A 247 -4.22 14.06 6.69
C ARG A 247 -5.31 14.36 5.66
N SER A 248 -6.03 13.32 5.25
CA SER A 248 -7.26 13.41 4.45
C SER A 248 -8.50 13.45 5.34
N PRO A 249 -9.70 13.75 4.81
CA PRO A 249 -10.96 13.68 5.56
C PRO A 249 -11.27 12.31 6.19
N SER A 250 -10.67 11.24 5.65
CA SER A 250 -10.87 9.86 6.13
C SER A 250 -9.67 9.31 6.91
N TYR A 251 -8.66 10.14 7.19
CA TYR A 251 -7.36 9.69 7.71
C TYR A 251 -7.47 8.88 9.01
N GLU A 252 -8.14 9.41 10.03
CA GLU A 252 -8.31 8.73 11.32
C GLU A 252 -9.11 7.43 11.20
N SER A 253 -10.14 7.43 10.34
CA SER A 253 -10.94 6.24 10.07
C SER A 253 -10.09 5.15 9.38
N ARG A 254 -9.16 5.55 8.50
CA ARG A 254 -8.23 4.64 7.84
C ARG A 254 -7.16 4.14 8.81
N LEU A 255 -6.62 4.99 9.68
CA LEU A 255 -5.73 4.56 10.76
C LEU A 255 -6.40 3.50 11.64
N SER A 256 -7.63 3.74 12.10
CA SER A 256 -8.42 2.75 12.87
C SER A 256 -8.71 1.47 12.08
N LYS A 257 -9.00 1.58 10.78
CA LYS A 257 -9.24 0.44 9.89
C LYS A 257 -8.00 -0.44 9.76
N TYR A 258 -6.82 0.15 9.57
CA TYR A 258 -5.57 -0.60 9.43
C TYR A 258 -5.02 -1.08 10.78
N ALA A 259 -5.30 -0.39 11.89
CA ALA A 259 -5.06 -0.89 13.25
C ALA A 259 -5.73 -2.25 13.51
N ARG A 260 -7.00 -2.37 13.12
CA ARG A 260 -7.74 -3.65 13.19
C ARG A 260 -7.22 -4.75 12.27
N ARG A 261 -6.29 -4.42 11.36
CA ARG A 261 -5.67 -5.36 10.41
C ARG A 261 -4.21 -5.68 10.78
N GLY A 262 -3.77 -5.30 11.97
CA GLY A 262 -2.45 -5.62 12.50
C GLY A 262 -1.36 -4.59 12.16
N PHE A 263 -1.74 -3.39 11.70
CA PHE A 263 -0.79 -2.28 11.56
C PHE A 263 -0.86 -1.35 12.76
N GLU A 264 0.24 -1.14 13.46
CA GLU A 264 0.23 -0.23 14.60
C GLU A 264 0.11 1.23 14.17
N ILE A 265 -0.36 2.10 15.07
CA ILE A 265 -0.33 3.56 14.87
C ILE A 265 0.78 4.09 15.75
N PHE A 266 1.74 4.80 15.15
CA PHE A 266 2.87 5.36 15.86
C PHE A 266 2.89 6.87 15.74
N TYR A 267 3.08 7.53 16.88
CA TYR A 267 3.31 8.97 16.92
C TYR A 267 4.54 9.21 17.78
N PRO A 268 5.64 9.74 17.22
CA PRO A 268 6.91 9.89 17.94
C PRO A 268 6.80 10.70 19.24
N GLN A 269 5.82 11.61 19.30
CA GLN A 269 5.58 12.49 20.45
C GLN A 269 4.61 11.88 21.48
N LEU A 270 4.06 10.70 21.18
CA LEU A 270 3.18 9.98 22.09
C LEU A 270 4.00 9.07 23.00
N ASP A 271 4.08 9.46 24.26
CA ASP A 271 4.63 8.60 25.30
C ASP A 271 3.50 7.73 25.89
N LEU A 272 3.48 6.45 25.51
CA LEU A 272 2.49 5.49 25.98
C LEU A 272 2.51 5.31 27.51
N SER A 273 3.66 5.54 28.17
CA SER A 273 3.76 5.44 29.64
C SER A 273 2.96 6.52 30.36
N ARG A 274 2.62 7.61 29.65
CA ARG A 274 1.80 8.72 30.15
C ARG A 274 0.30 8.52 29.87
N ILE A 275 -0.07 7.44 29.18
CA ILE A 275 -1.45 7.08 28.92
C ILE A 275 -1.84 6.00 29.92
N ASN A 276 -2.79 6.30 30.80
CA ASN A 276 -3.42 5.29 31.63
C ASN A 276 -4.38 4.47 30.74
N PRO A 277 -4.16 3.15 30.54
CA PRO A 277 -5.11 2.31 29.83
C PRO A 277 -6.35 2.11 30.71
N VAL A 278 -7.25 3.07 30.74
CA VAL A 278 -8.53 2.94 31.45
C VAL A 278 -9.39 1.96 30.66
N GLY A 279 -9.45 0.69 31.07
CA GLY A 279 -10.32 -0.29 30.42
C GLY A 279 -10.18 -1.78 30.77
N THR A 280 -9.27 -2.21 31.64
CA THR A 280 -9.42 -3.54 32.29
C THR A 280 -10.06 -3.33 33.64
N ASN A 281 -11.37 -3.54 33.71
CA ASN A 281 -12.07 -3.61 34.98
C ASN A 281 -11.42 -4.70 35.83
N ASP A 282 -10.84 -4.29 36.95
CA ASP A 282 -10.87 -5.07 38.18
C ASP A 282 -12.34 -5.32 38.53
N CYS A 283 -12.91 -6.39 37.97
CA CYS A 283 -14.07 -7.05 38.57
C CYS A 283 -13.51 -8.11 39.53
N ALA A 284 -13.34 -7.69 40.78
CA ALA A 284 -13.25 -8.56 41.95
C ALA A 284 -14.55 -9.35 42.15
#